data_AF-I3LXF4-F1
#
_entry.id   AF-I3LXF4-F1
#
_cell.length_a   1.000
_cell.length_b   1.000
_cell.length_c   1.000
_cell.angle_alpha   90.00
_cell.angle_beta   90.00
_cell.angle_gamma   90.00
#
_symmetry.space_group_name_H-M   'P 1'
#
loop_
_entity.id
_entity.type
_entity.pdbx_description
1 polymer ?
#
loop_
_entity_poly.entity_id
_entity_poly.type
_entity_poly.pdbx_seq_one_letter_code
_entity_poly.pdbx_strand_id
1 'polypeptide(L)'
;MAQDRPLLAVQEALKKCFPVVEEQQGLWESTLRDCSPLLASLSNLAEQLQAALSVRFQDVPALRAFPDLQERLRRKQLAAGDVVLDKLGERLATLLKVRDTVSSHVEQVFRIYEQHADVVGLDAVLQPSAENPSVADMLEWLQDIERHYRSSYPLHTFQISVQRYSSLFNFLITSLDSLSLVLEHGFLFDYSLL
;
A
#
# COMPACT_ATOMS: atom_id res chain seq x y z
N MET A 1 7.15 -40.66 20.82
CA MET A 1 7.72 -39.65 19.90
C MET A 1 6.76 -39.28 18.76
N ALA A 2 5.47 -39.09 19.04
CA ALA A 2 4.46 -38.71 18.02
C ALA A 2 3.79 -37.35 18.31
N GLN A 3 4.04 -36.76 19.49
CA GLN A 3 3.40 -35.53 19.97
C GLN A 3 4.00 -34.24 19.38
N ASP A 4 5.23 -34.28 18.82
CA ASP A 4 5.91 -33.08 18.30
C ASP A 4 5.63 -32.77 16.83
N ARG A 5 5.09 -33.73 16.06
CA ARG A 5 4.83 -33.53 14.61
C ARG A 5 3.86 -32.38 14.30
N PRO A 6 2.77 -32.17 15.07
CA PRO A 6 1.83 -31.08 14.79
C PRO A 6 2.43 -29.70 15.07
N LEU A 7 3.18 -29.56 16.17
CA LEU A 7 3.87 -28.31 16.51
C LEU A 7 4.96 -27.98 15.47
N LEU A 8 5.72 -28.99 15.05
CA LEU A 8 6.76 -28.83 14.04
C LEU A 8 6.19 -28.39 12.68
N ALA A 9 5.00 -28.86 12.31
CA ALA A 9 4.31 -28.41 11.10
C ALA A 9 3.95 -26.91 11.16
N VAL A 10 3.49 -26.41 12.31
CA VAL A 10 3.21 -24.98 12.52
C VAL A 10 4.50 -24.16 12.48
N GLN A 11 5.56 -24.64 13.14
CA GLN A 11 6.87 -23.98 13.11
C GLN A 11 7.47 -23.91 11.70
N GLU A 12 7.33 -24.97 10.90
CA GLU A 12 7.75 -24.97 9.50
C GLU A 12 6.93 -23.99 8.64
N ALA A 13 5.62 -23.88 8.90
CA ALA A 13 4.77 -22.91 8.21
C ALA A 13 5.19 -21.48 8.55
N LEU A 14 5.43 -21.18 9.83
CA LEU A 14 5.94 -19.88 10.29
C LEU A 14 7.30 -19.56 9.67
N LYS A 15 8.25 -20.50 9.70
CA LYS A 15 9.59 -20.34 9.09
C LYS A 15 9.54 -20.02 7.59
N LYS A 16 8.51 -20.50 6.88
CA LYS A 16 8.30 -20.18 5.45
C LYS A 16 7.58 -18.85 5.26
N CYS A 17 6.70 -18.48 6.18
CA CYS A 17 5.88 -17.27 6.08
C CYS A 17 6.69 -15.99 6.32
N PHE A 18 7.52 -15.94 7.36
CA PHE A 18 8.25 -14.72 7.74
C PHE A 18 9.16 -14.16 6.64
N PRO A 19 9.99 -14.97 5.94
CA PRO A 19 10.81 -14.46 4.84
C PRO A 19 9.98 -13.86 3.69
N VAL A 20 8.80 -14.44 3.41
CA VAL A 20 7.91 -13.91 2.38
C VAL A 20 7.34 -12.56 2.82
N VAL A 21 6.91 -12.44 4.09
CA VAL A 21 6.42 -11.19 4.66
C VAL A 21 7.49 -10.10 4.63
N GLU A 22 8.75 -10.44 4.95
CA GLU A 22 9.88 -9.52 4.88
C GLU A 22 10.17 -9.05 3.45
N GLU A 23 10.18 -9.96 2.48
CA GLU A 23 10.32 -9.61 1.05
C GLU A 23 9.18 -8.69 0.59
N GLN A 24 7.95 -9.01 0.98
CA GLN A 24 6.77 -8.21 0.69
C GLN A 24 6.84 -6.81 1.33
N GLN A 25 7.38 -6.68 2.54
CA GLN A 25 7.62 -5.39 3.19
C GLN A 25 8.61 -4.53 2.38
N GLY A 26 9.71 -5.11 1.91
CA GLY A 26 10.67 -4.38 1.06
C GLY A 26 10.05 -3.89 -0.25
N LEU A 27 9.21 -4.73 -0.87
CA LEU A 27 8.46 -4.34 -2.07
C LEU A 27 7.41 -3.25 -1.78
N TRP A 28 6.71 -3.35 -0.64
CA TRP A 28 5.75 -2.35 -0.19
C TRP A 28 6.41 -0.98 -0.04
N GLU A 29 7.50 -0.90 0.72
CA GLU A 29 8.19 0.36 0.98
C GLU A 29 8.79 0.99 -0.27
N SER A 30 9.41 0.19 -1.14
CA SER A 30 9.94 0.69 -2.41
C SER A 30 8.82 1.21 -3.31
N THR A 31 7.69 0.51 -3.38
CA THR A 31 6.53 0.95 -4.15
C THR A 31 5.91 2.23 -3.59
N LEU A 32 5.83 2.38 -2.26
CA LEU A 32 5.40 3.63 -1.62
C LEU A 32 6.34 4.80 -1.93
N ARG A 33 7.67 4.57 -1.90
CA ARG A 33 8.65 5.59 -2.32
C ARG A 33 8.45 6.01 -3.77
N ASP A 34 8.15 5.07 -4.66
CA ASP A 34 7.86 5.34 -6.07
C ASP A 34 6.54 6.12 -6.29
N CYS A 35 5.57 5.99 -5.38
CA CYS A 35 4.33 6.77 -5.44
C CYS A 35 4.56 8.27 -5.15
N SER A 36 5.45 8.61 -4.23
CA SER A 36 5.71 10.01 -3.80
C SER A 36 5.95 10.99 -4.97
N PRO A 37 6.88 10.75 -5.91
CA PRO A 37 7.09 11.66 -7.04
C PRO A 37 5.89 11.73 -8.00
N LEU A 38 5.08 10.66 -8.11
CA LEU A 38 3.87 10.67 -8.92
C LEU A 38 2.80 11.57 -8.29
N LEU A 39 2.59 11.47 -6.98
CA LEU A 39 1.67 12.33 -6.24
C LEU A 39 2.10 13.81 -6.31
N ALA A 40 3.40 14.09 -6.16
CA ALA A 40 3.94 15.43 -6.35
C ALA A 40 3.70 15.97 -7.77
N SER A 41 3.89 15.13 -8.80
CA SER A 41 3.62 15.51 -10.18
C SER A 41 2.14 15.81 -10.41
N LEU A 42 1.23 15.03 -9.82
CA LEU A 42 -0.22 15.28 -9.90
C LEU A 42 -0.61 16.58 -9.20
N SER A 43 -0.05 16.86 -8.02
CA SER A 43 -0.28 18.11 -7.29
C SER A 43 0.15 19.32 -8.13
N ASN A 44 1.37 19.28 -8.70
CA ASN A 44 1.85 20.35 -9.56
C ASN A 44 0.99 20.51 -10.83
N LEU A 45 0.56 19.42 -11.47
CA LEU A 45 -0.33 19.50 -12.64
C LEU A 45 -1.68 20.12 -12.27
N ALA A 46 -2.21 19.80 -11.09
CA ALA A 46 -3.41 20.41 -10.58
C ALA A 46 -3.19 21.93 -10.42
N GLU A 47 -2.17 22.36 -9.68
CA GLU A 47 -1.84 23.79 -9.51
C GLU A 47 -1.73 24.54 -10.84
N GLN A 48 -1.05 23.95 -11.84
CA GLN A 48 -0.91 24.53 -13.17
C GLN A 48 -2.25 24.67 -13.90
N LEU A 49 -3.15 23.69 -13.76
CA LEU A 49 -4.49 23.75 -14.35
C LEU A 49 -5.34 24.82 -13.66
N GLN A 50 -5.26 24.95 -12.33
CA GLN A 50 -5.93 26.03 -11.60
C GLN A 50 -5.43 27.41 -12.02
N ALA A 51 -4.12 27.57 -12.15
CA ALA A 51 -3.50 28.81 -12.60
C ALA A 51 -3.98 29.17 -14.03
N ALA A 52 -4.01 28.18 -14.94
CA ALA A 52 -4.50 28.37 -16.30
C ALA A 52 -6.01 28.71 -16.38
N LEU A 53 -6.81 28.27 -15.41
CA LEU A 53 -8.23 28.64 -15.32
C LEU A 53 -8.44 30.03 -14.69
N SER A 54 -7.54 30.44 -13.81
CA SER A 54 -7.64 31.70 -13.06
C SER A 54 -7.16 32.92 -13.87
N VAL A 55 -6.30 32.70 -14.87
CA VAL A 55 -5.79 33.76 -15.75
C VAL A 55 -6.84 34.14 -16.79
N ARG A 56 -7.12 35.45 -16.91
CA ARG A 56 -7.91 36.00 -18.02
C ARG A 56 -6.99 36.22 -19.22
N PHE A 57 -6.83 35.20 -20.06
CA PHE A 57 -5.92 35.23 -21.22
C PHE A 57 -6.17 36.42 -22.17
N GLN A 58 -7.43 36.84 -22.28
CA GLN A 58 -7.87 38.02 -23.05
C GLN A 58 -7.29 39.36 -22.54
N ASP A 59 -6.98 39.44 -21.25
CA ASP A 59 -6.45 40.64 -20.59
C ASP A 59 -4.92 40.75 -20.73
N VAL A 60 -4.25 39.69 -21.25
CA VAL A 60 -2.80 39.67 -21.47
C VAL A 60 -2.49 39.93 -22.95
N PRO A 61 -1.95 41.10 -23.33
CA PRO A 61 -1.79 41.49 -24.74
C PRO A 61 -0.96 40.50 -25.58
N ALA A 62 0.09 39.93 -25.00
CA ALA A 62 0.95 38.95 -25.67
C ALA A 62 0.25 37.61 -25.98
N LEU A 63 -0.80 37.25 -25.22
CA LEU A 63 -1.51 35.98 -25.38
C LEU A 63 -2.71 36.07 -26.33
N ARG A 64 -3.15 37.28 -26.71
CA ARG A 64 -4.26 37.50 -27.65
C ARG A 64 -4.03 36.89 -29.03
N ALA A 65 -2.76 36.76 -29.45
CA ALA A 65 -2.41 36.08 -30.69
C ALA A 65 -2.68 34.56 -30.66
N PHE A 66 -3.01 34.00 -29.50
CA PHE A 66 -3.21 32.57 -29.28
C PHE A 66 -4.56 32.29 -28.60
N PRO A 67 -5.70 32.50 -29.29
CA PRO A 67 -7.04 32.36 -28.70
C PRO A 67 -7.32 30.95 -28.17
N ASP A 68 -6.74 29.92 -28.79
CA ASP A 68 -6.93 28.52 -28.38
C ASP A 68 -5.92 28.06 -27.31
N LEU A 69 -5.02 28.93 -26.83
CA LEU A 69 -3.93 28.53 -25.94
C LEU A 69 -4.45 27.92 -24.63
N GLN A 70 -5.50 28.51 -24.06
CA GLN A 70 -6.09 28.04 -22.81
C GLN A 70 -6.64 26.61 -22.95
N GLU A 71 -7.40 26.35 -24.01
CA GLU A 71 -7.96 25.01 -24.27
C GLU A 71 -6.86 24.00 -24.63
N ARG A 72 -5.85 24.40 -25.41
CA ARG A 72 -4.71 23.54 -25.74
C ARG A 72 -3.87 23.20 -24.51
N LEU A 73 -3.67 24.17 -23.61
CA LEU A 73 -2.95 23.97 -22.34
C LEU A 73 -3.73 23.02 -21.44
N ARG A 74 -5.04 23.24 -21.28
CA ARG A 74 -5.92 22.33 -20.54
C ARG A 74 -5.84 20.90 -21.05
N ARG A 75 -5.98 20.69 -22.37
CA ARG A 75 -5.88 19.34 -22.97
C ARG A 75 -4.53 18.68 -22.71
N LYS A 76 -3.44 19.44 -22.83
CA LYS A 76 -2.09 18.93 -22.55
C LYS A 76 -1.91 18.54 -21.08
N GLN A 77 -2.41 19.36 -20.16
CA GLN A 77 -2.35 19.10 -18.72
C GLN A 77 -3.17 17.87 -18.32
N LEU A 78 -4.38 17.73 -18.89
CA LEU A 78 -5.21 16.54 -18.69
C LEU A 78 -4.51 15.28 -19.20
N ALA A 79 -4.00 15.31 -20.44
CA ALA A 79 -3.27 14.17 -21.00
C ALA A 79 -2.01 13.82 -20.19
N ALA A 80 -1.30 14.81 -19.65
CA ALA A 80 -0.17 14.56 -18.75
C ALA A 80 -0.63 13.95 -17.41
N GLY A 81 -1.77 14.40 -16.89
CA GLY A 81 -2.41 13.83 -15.70
C GLY A 81 -2.76 12.36 -15.88
N ASP A 82 -3.41 12.02 -17.01
CA ASP A 82 -3.77 10.64 -17.34
C ASP A 82 -2.55 9.71 -17.32
N VAL A 83 -1.44 10.12 -17.92
CA VAL A 83 -0.19 9.34 -17.93
C VAL A 83 0.37 9.10 -16.52
N VAL A 84 0.28 10.10 -15.63
CA VAL A 84 0.77 9.96 -14.25
C VAL A 84 -0.16 9.06 -13.43
N LEU A 85 -1.47 9.11 -13.68
CA LEU A 85 -2.43 8.23 -13.02
C LEU A 85 -2.31 6.79 -13.43
N ASP A 86 -2.05 6.51 -14.72
CA ASP A 86 -1.84 5.14 -15.18
C ASP A 86 -0.67 4.53 -14.40
N LYS A 87 0.45 5.26 -14.28
CA LYS A 87 1.61 4.84 -13.49
C LYS A 87 1.28 4.67 -12.01
N LEU A 88 0.49 5.58 -11.43
CA LEU A 88 0.09 5.48 -10.03
C LEU A 88 -0.82 4.26 -9.82
N GLY A 89 -1.72 3.97 -10.76
CA GLY A 89 -2.57 2.79 -10.79
C GLY A 89 -1.76 1.49 -10.81
N GLU A 90 -0.69 1.43 -11.61
CA GLU A 90 0.24 0.29 -11.61
C GLU A 90 0.89 0.08 -10.23
N ARG A 91 1.38 1.15 -9.59
CA ARG A 91 2.01 1.06 -8.26
C ARG A 91 1.02 0.61 -7.19
N LEU A 92 -0.20 1.10 -7.26
CA LEU A 92 -1.27 0.69 -6.36
C LEU A 92 -1.69 -0.76 -6.57
N ALA A 93 -1.72 -1.25 -7.81
CA ALA A 93 -1.93 -2.66 -8.10
C ALA A 93 -0.82 -3.54 -7.50
N THR A 94 0.42 -3.07 -7.50
CA THR A 94 1.53 -3.75 -6.80
C THR A 94 1.31 -3.79 -5.29
N LEU A 95 0.95 -2.67 -4.65
CA LEU A 95 0.65 -2.62 -3.21
C LEU A 95 -0.52 -3.54 -2.83
N LEU A 96 -1.55 -3.59 -3.68
CA LEU A 96 -2.66 -4.52 -3.53
C LEU A 96 -2.18 -5.98 -3.57
N LYS A 97 -1.34 -6.32 -4.55
CA LYS A 97 -0.77 -7.65 -4.68
C LYS A 97 0.06 -8.03 -3.45
N VAL A 98 0.85 -7.10 -2.91
CA VAL A 98 1.60 -7.31 -1.66
C VAL A 98 0.65 -7.67 -0.53
N ARG A 99 -0.39 -6.86 -0.29
CA ARG A 99 -1.40 -7.12 0.74
C ARG A 99 -2.02 -8.50 0.59
N ASP A 100 -2.48 -8.83 -0.62
CA ASP A 100 -3.15 -10.11 -0.88
C ASP A 100 -2.20 -11.31 -0.70
N THR A 101 -0.92 -11.13 -1.05
CA THR A 101 0.12 -12.15 -0.86
C THR A 101 0.38 -12.39 0.63
N VAL A 102 0.54 -11.32 1.43
CA VAL A 102 0.73 -11.42 2.88
C VAL A 102 -0.49 -12.08 3.53
N SER A 103 -1.71 -11.62 3.23
CA SER A 103 -2.94 -12.22 3.75
C SER A 103 -3.02 -13.71 3.42
N SER A 104 -2.74 -14.12 2.19
CA SER A 104 -2.76 -15.55 1.82
C SER A 104 -1.75 -16.40 2.59
N HIS A 105 -0.57 -15.86 2.92
CA HIS A 105 0.44 -16.60 3.68
C HIS A 105 0.06 -16.69 5.16
N VAL A 106 -0.43 -15.60 5.74
CA VAL A 106 -0.94 -15.58 7.12
C VAL A 106 -2.10 -16.57 7.26
N GLU A 107 -3.10 -16.52 6.39
CA GLU A 107 -4.23 -17.47 6.36
C GLU A 107 -3.75 -18.93 6.26
N GLN A 108 -2.69 -19.21 5.48
CA GLN A 108 -2.15 -20.56 5.38
C GLN A 108 -1.55 -21.04 6.71
N VAL A 109 -0.81 -20.19 7.42
CA VAL A 109 -0.25 -20.53 8.74
C VAL A 109 -1.38 -20.79 9.73
N PHE A 110 -2.39 -19.91 9.78
CA PHE A 110 -3.53 -20.07 10.69
C PHE A 110 -4.34 -21.34 10.39
N ARG A 111 -4.55 -21.69 9.11
CA ARG A 111 -5.19 -22.97 8.74
C ARG A 111 -4.41 -24.18 9.26
N ILE A 112 -3.08 -24.17 9.16
CA ILE A 112 -2.24 -25.28 9.65
C ILE A 112 -2.30 -25.35 11.19
N TYR A 113 -2.27 -24.20 11.87
CA TYR A 113 -2.43 -24.13 13.32
C TYR A 113 -3.79 -24.68 13.76
N GLU A 114 -4.89 -24.22 13.16
CA GLU A 114 -6.25 -24.66 13.49
C GLU A 114 -6.46 -26.17 13.26
N GLN A 115 -5.87 -26.75 12.20
CA GLN A 115 -5.89 -28.19 11.95
C GLN A 115 -5.22 -29.03 13.06
N HIS A 116 -4.34 -28.40 13.83
CA HIS A 116 -3.55 -29.05 14.86
C HIS A 116 -3.88 -28.56 16.28
N ALA A 117 -4.77 -27.57 16.44
CA ALA A 117 -5.03 -26.90 17.70
C ALA A 117 -5.51 -27.84 18.82
N ASP A 118 -6.32 -28.85 18.50
CA ASP A 118 -6.81 -29.83 19.49
C ASP A 118 -5.72 -30.80 19.99
N VAL A 119 -4.62 -30.91 19.25
CA VAL A 119 -3.51 -31.85 19.51
C VAL A 119 -2.29 -31.12 20.07
N VAL A 120 -2.07 -29.89 19.65
CA VAL A 120 -1.00 -29.03 20.15
C VAL A 120 -1.45 -28.46 21.49
N GLY A 121 -0.90 -29.00 22.58
CA GLY A 121 -1.19 -28.50 23.92
C GLY A 121 -0.80 -27.02 24.07
N LEU A 122 -1.62 -26.26 24.80
CA LEU A 122 -1.42 -24.82 25.02
C LEU A 122 -0.01 -24.50 25.58
N ASP A 123 0.49 -25.32 26.50
CA ASP A 123 1.83 -25.17 27.08
C ASP A 123 2.94 -25.25 26.02
N ALA A 124 2.76 -26.04 24.97
CA ALA A 124 3.76 -26.19 23.91
C ALA A 124 3.79 -24.99 22.96
N VAL A 125 2.66 -24.31 22.76
CA VAL A 125 2.55 -23.10 21.93
C VAL A 125 3.16 -21.88 22.63
N LEU A 126 2.99 -21.81 23.96
CA LEU A 126 3.45 -20.73 24.80
C LEU A 126 4.92 -20.85 25.21
N GLN A 127 5.56 -22.00 24.99
CA GLN A 127 6.95 -22.19 25.38
C GLN A 127 7.92 -21.52 24.39
N PRO A 128 8.68 -20.50 24.84
CA PRO A 128 9.78 -19.97 24.06
C PRO A 128 10.98 -20.92 24.11
N SER A 129 11.85 -20.81 23.12
CA SER A 129 13.14 -21.50 23.11
C SER A 129 14.28 -20.50 23.32
N ALA A 130 15.50 -21.01 23.54
CA ALA A 130 16.68 -20.16 23.70
C ALA A 130 17.00 -19.32 22.44
N GLU A 131 16.54 -19.75 21.27
CA GLU A 131 16.87 -19.16 19.97
C GLU A 131 15.66 -18.59 19.23
N ASN A 132 14.43 -18.93 19.65
CA ASN A 132 13.21 -18.50 18.97
C ASN A 132 12.10 -18.14 19.98
N PRO A 133 11.28 -17.11 19.66
CA PRO A 133 10.06 -16.78 20.38
C PRO A 133 9.09 -17.97 20.46
N SER A 134 8.06 -17.84 21.29
CA SER A 134 7.01 -18.86 21.33
C SER A 134 6.19 -18.84 20.03
N VAL A 135 5.54 -19.97 19.71
CA VAL A 135 4.64 -20.03 18.54
C VAL A 135 3.47 -19.06 18.71
N ALA A 136 3.01 -18.82 19.95
CA ALA A 136 1.97 -17.84 20.24
C ALA A 136 2.41 -16.42 19.84
N ASP A 137 3.61 -16.01 20.25
CA ASP A 137 4.15 -14.68 19.93
C ASP A 137 4.26 -14.50 18.40
N MET A 138 4.78 -15.51 17.71
CA MET A 138 4.95 -15.47 16.26
C MET A 138 3.60 -15.38 15.52
N LEU A 139 2.57 -16.07 16.02
CA LEU A 139 1.21 -15.98 15.45
C LEU A 139 0.57 -14.61 15.72
N GLU A 140 0.78 -14.05 16.91
CA GLU A 140 0.35 -12.69 17.25
C GLU A 140 0.99 -11.67 16.30
N TRP A 141 2.30 -11.77 16.07
CA TRP A 141 3.01 -10.89 15.14
C TRP A 141 2.45 -10.97 13.72
N LEU A 142 2.11 -12.17 13.23
CA LEU A 142 1.49 -12.31 11.91
C LEU A 142 0.11 -11.65 11.83
N GLN A 143 -0.69 -11.71 12.90
CA GLN A 143 -1.98 -11.00 12.93
C GLN A 143 -1.79 -9.49 12.94
N ASP A 144 -0.82 -8.97 13.70
CA ASP A 144 -0.51 -7.55 13.73
C ASP A 144 -0.07 -7.04 12.36
N ILE A 145 0.76 -7.82 11.66
CA ILE A 145 1.18 -7.55 10.29
C ILE A 145 -0.01 -7.57 9.33
N GLU A 146 -0.88 -8.59 9.39
CA GLU A 146 -2.07 -8.65 8.55
C GLU A 146 -2.99 -7.45 8.80
N ARG A 147 -3.21 -7.09 10.06
CA ARG A 147 -4.01 -5.94 10.46
C ARG A 147 -3.43 -4.64 9.92
N HIS A 148 -2.10 -4.48 9.95
CA HIS A 148 -1.41 -3.36 9.34
C HIS A 148 -1.76 -3.26 7.86
N TYR A 149 -1.50 -4.31 7.06
CA TYR A 149 -1.76 -4.30 5.62
C TYR A 149 -3.24 -4.06 5.26
N ARG A 150 -4.18 -4.55 6.09
CA ARG A 150 -5.62 -4.28 5.92
C ARG A 150 -5.99 -2.83 6.24
N SER A 151 -5.36 -2.22 7.23
CA SER A 151 -5.63 -0.83 7.63
C SER A 151 -4.97 0.20 6.70
N SER A 152 -3.78 -0.10 6.18
CA SER A 152 -2.98 0.81 5.37
C SER A 152 -3.47 0.93 3.92
N TYR A 153 -4.37 0.04 3.46
CA TYR A 153 -4.87 0.06 2.08
C TYR A 153 -6.40 0.20 2.00
N PRO A 154 -6.96 1.43 2.08
CA PRO A 154 -8.36 1.66 1.78
C PRO A 154 -8.59 1.61 0.25
N LEU A 155 -8.69 0.38 -0.27
CA LEU A 155 -8.90 0.07 -1.68
C LEU A 155 -10.12 0.79 -2.29
N HIS A 156 -11.18 0.92 -1.49
CA HIS A 156 -12.47 1.40 -1.93
C HIS A 156 -12.49 2.91 -2.22
N THR A 157 -11.76 3.72 -1.47
CA THR A 157 -11.76 5.18 -1.69
C THR A 157 -10.94 5.53 -2.93
N PHE A 158 -9.80 4.88 -3.14
CA PHE A 158 -8.91 5.25 -4.24
C PHE A 158 -9.42 4.77 -5.62
N GLN A 159 -10.00 3.58 -5.73
CA GLN A 159 -10.59 3.08 -6.98
C GLN A 159 -11.70 4.01 -7.49
N ILE A 160 -12.53 4.54 -6.59
CA ILE A 160 -13.58 5.51 -6.93
C ILE A 160 -12.97 6.84 -7.40
N SER A 161 -11.84 7.26 -6.83
CA SER A 161 -11.14 8.50 -7.20
C SER A 161 -10.53 8.44 -8.61
N VAL A 162 -9.88 7.32 -8.98
CA VAL A 162 -9.25 7.15 -10.30
C VAL A 162 -10.29 7.09 -11.42
N GLN A 163 -11.41 6.41 -11.19
CA GLN A 163 -12.46 6.26 -12.20
C GLN A 163 -13.22 7.57 -12.50
N ARG A 164 -13.05 8.61 -11.67
CA ARG A 164 -13.75 9.91 -11.74
C ARG A 164 -12.85 11.10 -12.05
N TYR A 165 -11.63 10.86 -12.56
CA TYR A 165 -10.63 11.91 -12.79
C TYR A 165 -11.10 13.06 -13.71
N SER A 166 -12.08 12.80 -14.58
CA SER A 166 -12.68 13.84 -15.43
C SER A 166 -13.41 14.95 -14.66
N SER A 167 -13.73 14.75 -13.37
CA SER A 167 -14.72 15.58 -12.67
C SER A 167 -14.20 16.35 -11.44
N LEU A 168 -12.98 16.15 -10.93
CA LEU A 168 -12.68 16.52 -9.53
C LEU A 168 -11.29 17.13 -9.27
N PHE A 169 -11.16 18.42 -9.58
CA PHE A 169 -10.06 19.23 -9.06
C PHE A 169 -10.03 19.30 -7.51
N ASN A 170 -11.20 19.31 -6.87
CA ASN A 170 -11.34 19.47 -5.41
C ASN A 170 -11.25 18.16 -4.60
N PHE A 171 -11.39 16.98 -5.22
CA PHE A 171 -11.37 15.69 -4.50
C PHE A 171 -9.97 15.07 -4.44
N LEU A 172 -9.11 15.42 -5.40
CA LEU A 172 -7.69 15.04 -5.43
C LEU A 172 -6.95 15.52 -4.19
N ILE A 173 -7.21 16.75 -3.74
CA ILE A 173 -6.58 17.32 -2.52
C ILE A 173 -6.94 16.47 -1.29
N THR A 174 -8.21 16.12 -1.10
CA THR A 174 -8.66 15.31 0.05
C THR A 174 -8.16 13.85 -0.01
N SER A 175 -8.06 13.29 -1.22
CA SER A 175 -7.53 11.93 -1.44
C SER A 175 -6.01 11.87 -1.28
N LEU A 176 -5.29 12.94 -1.61
CA LEU A 176 -3.85 13.09 -1.41
C LEU A 176 -3.52 13.19 0.09
N ASP A 177 -4.30 13.94 0.87
CA ASP A 177 -4.14 14.00 2.33
C ASP A 177 -4.32 12.62 2.98
N SER A 178 -5.27 11.82 2.48
CA SER A 178 -5.51 10.46 2.98
C SER A 178 -4.37 9.51 2.64
N LEU A 179 -3.78 9.62 1.45
CA LEU A 179 -2.61 8.84 1.03
C LEU A 179 -1.32 9.31 1.72
N SER A 180 -1.17 10.61 1.96
CA SER A 180 -0.09 11.19 2.75
C SER A 180 -0.10 10.64 4.17
N LEU A 181 -1.28 10.52 4.80
CA LEU A 181 -1.42 9.93 6.14
C LEU A 181 -0.99 8.45 6.16
N VAL A 182 -1.31 7.70 5.11
CA VAL A 182 -0.89 6.30 4.95
C VAL A 182 0.63 6.20 4.74
N LEU A 183 1.22 7.14 3.99
CA LEU A 183 2.66 7.19 3.71
C LEU A 183 3.48 7.64 4.94
N GLU A 184 2.96 8.56 5.77
CA GLU A 184 3.64 9.06 6.97
C GLU A 184 3.64 8.07 8.14
N HIS A 185 2.69 7.12 8.17
CA HIS A 185 2.59 6.11 9.23
C HIS A 185 3.35 4.80 8.96
N GLY A 186 4.19 4.74 7.92
CA GLY A 186 5.13 3.63 7.71
C GLY A 186 6.31 3.69 8.66
N PHE A 187 6.18 3.15 9.88
CA PHE A 187 7.27 3.07 10.87
C PHE A 187 7.96 1.70 10.90
N LEU A 188 9.27 1.77 11.13
CA LEU A 188 10.28 0.71 11.24
C LEU A 188 9.84 -0.50 12.06
N PHE A 189 9.82 -1.68 11.45
CA PHE A 189 10.12 -2.92 12.16
C PHE A 189 11.63 -3.17 12.05
N ASP A 190 12.34 -3.01 13.16
CA ASP A 190 13.74 -3.41 13.28
C ASP A 190 13.78 -4.93 13.47
N TYR A 191 13.90 -5.67 12.37
CA TYR A 191 14.02 -7.14 12.36
C TYR A 191 15.44 -7.64 12.67
N SER A 192 16.35 -6.77 13.16
CA SER A 192 17.76 -7.10 13.43
C SER A 192 18.01 -8.11 14.57
N LEU A 193 16.97 -8.81 15.05
CA LEU A 193 17.03 -9.79 16.14
C LEU A 193 16.36 -11.14 15.82
N LEU A 194 16.00 -11.40 14.56
CA LEU A 194 15.75 -12.76 14.04
C LEU A 194 16.97 -13.28 13.27
#